data_AF-A0A1V6SHF1-F1
#
_entry.id   AF-A0A1V6SHF1-F1
#
_cell.length_a   1.000
_cell.length_b   1.000
_cell.length_c   1.000
_cell.angle_alpha   90.00
_cell.angle_beta   90.00
_cell.angle_gamma   90.00
#
_symmetry.space_group_name_H-M   'P 1'
#
loop_
_entity.id
_entity.type
_entity.pdbx_description
1 polymer ?
#
loop_
_entity_poly.entity_id
_entity_poly.type
_entity_poly.pdbx_seq_one_letter_code
_entity_poly.pdbx_strand_id
1 'polypeptide(L)'
;MGVAPAGANSYTFYLPLVAMYGRWCKVLGDPLPCPTMFNCTWIAEGEDRGRFFLGASIGRYKQANASWTQSVKEARFSLINDADMALKGYTMVDCPASVKGIWFGNCAEVYPLLHMLKGNTNPGAVYGIAVHRKGVLHSQYEDGVSGWVWKAVGVTAI
;
A
#
# COMPACT_ATOMS: atom_id res chain seq x y z
N MET A 1 9.03 -5.95 4.87
CA MET A 1 8.40 -7.19 4.36
C MET A 1 8.37 -8.19 5.50
N GLY A 2 7.31 -8.99 5.61
CA GLY A 2 7.18 -10.00 6.65
C GLY A 2 6.39 -11.21 6.16
N VAL A 3 6.38 -12.26 6.97
CA VAL A 3 5.56 -13.46 6.75
C VAL A 3 4.47 -13.46 7.82
N ALA A 4 3.22 -13.62 7.40
CA ALA A 4 2.07 -13.68 8.28
C ALA A 4 2.08 -14.99 9.09
N PRO A 5 1.51 -14.99 10.32
CA PRO A 5 1.40 -16.21 11.11
C PRO A 5 0.49 -17.23 10.41
N ALA A 6 0.67 -18.51 10.77
CA ALA A 6 -0.19 -19.59 10.27
C ALA A 6 -1.66 -19.30 10.59
N GLY A 7 -2.54 -19.51 9.61
CA GLY A 7 -3.98 -19.23 9.74
C GLY A 7 -4.40 -17.77 9.57
N ALA A 8 -3.45 -16.87 9.27
CA ALA A 8 -3.77 -15.47 8.96
C ALA A 8 -4.74 -15.36 7.77
N ASN A 9 -5.76 -14.52 7.93
CA ASN A 9 -6.70 -14.17 6.86
C ASN A 9 -6.98 -12.67 6.86
N SER A 10 -7.79 -12.22 5.89
CA SER A 10 -8.13 -10.80 5.70
C SER A 10 -8.74 -10.17 6.94
N TYR A 11 -9.60 -10.90 7.66
CA TYR A 11 -10.32 -10.42 8.83
C TYR A 11 -9.48 -10.49 10.12
N THR A 12 -8.69 -11.55 10.30
CA THR A 12 -8.00 -11.78 11.57
C THR A 12 -6.60 -11.17 11.63
N PHE A 13 -5.99 -10.85 10.49
CA PHE A 13 -4.61 -10.37 10.44
C PHE A 13 -4.42 -9.15 9.54
N TYR A 14 -4.72 -9.24 8.24
CA TYR A 14 -4.31 -8.20 7.28
C TYR A 14 -5.07 -6.88 7.46
N LEU A 15 -6.39 -6.90 7.72
CA LEU A 15 -7.12 -5.67 7.98
C LEU A 15 -6.75 -5.04 9.33
N PRO A 16 -6.67 -5.78 10.46
CA PRO A 16 -6.13 -5.23 11.71
C PRO A 16 -4.72 -4.66 11.55
N LEU A 17 -3.84 -5.35 10.80
CA LEU A 17 -2.48 -4.91 10.53
C LEU A 17 -2.45 -3.59 9.76
N VAL A 18 -3.25 -3.44 8.70
CA VAL A 18 -3.30 -2.19 7.91
C VAL A 18 -3.86 -1.04 8.75
N ALA A 19 -4.80 -1.33 9.65
CA ALA A 19 -5.35 -0.34 10.56
C ALA A 19 -4.34 0.12 11.62
N MET A 20 -3.63 -0.83 12.23
CA MET A 20 -2.52 -0.54 13.15
C MET A 20 -1.44 0.30 12.46
N TYR A 21 -1.04 -0.09 11.24
CA TYR A 21 -0.08 0.64 10.44
C TYR A 21 -0.51 2.09 10.18
N GLY A 22 -1.78 2.32 9.80
CA GLY A 22 -2.27 3.69 9.61
C GLY A 22 -2.30 4.54 10.88
N ARG A 23 -2.58 3.93 12.04
CA ARG A 23 -2.45 4.60 13.34
C ARG A 23 -1.01 4.98 13.66
N TRP A 24 -0.05 4.08 13.43
CA TRP A 24 1.37 4.39 13.58
C TRP A 24 1.82 5.53 12.67
N CYS A 25 1.40 5.53 11.40
CA CYS A 25 1.71 6.65 10.51
C CYS A 25 1.17 7.98 11.02
N LYS A 26 0.02 8.00 11.70
CA LYS A 26 -0.53 9.21 12.33
C LYS A 26 0.26 9.63 13.58
N VAL A 27 0.53 8.71 14.49
CA VAL A 27 1.19 9.02 15.77
C VAL A 27 2.65 9.39 15.55
N LEU A 28 3.38 8.62 14.75
CA LEU A 28 4.81 8.84 14.48
C LEU A 28 5.05 9.96 13.45
N GLY A 29 4.04 10.25 12.63
CA GLY A 29 4.13 11.28 11.62
C GLY A 29 3.77 12.68 12.11
N ASP A 30 3.21 12.85 13.31
CA ASP A 30 2.76 14.14 13.85
C ASP A 30 3.91 15.17 13.88
N PRO A 31 3.75 16.42 13.37
CA PRO A 31 2.53 17.08 12.87
C PRO A 31 2.22 16.89 11.37
N LEU A 32 2.93 16.00 10.67
CA LEU A 32 2.77 15.81 9.23
C LEU A 32 1.40 15.24 8.90
N PRO A 33 0.78 15.65 7.79
CA PRO A 33 -0.57 15.23 7.53
C PRO A 33 -0.59 13.79 6.99
N CYS A 34 -1.42 12.97 7.66
CA CYS A 34 -1.58 11.54 7.46
C CYS A 34 -1.85 11.13 5.99
N PRO A 35 -1.37 9.94 5.53
CA PRO A 35 -1.73 9.38 4.22
C PRO A 35 -3.24 9.39 3.97
N THR A 36 -3.64 9.48 2.70
CA THR A 36 -5.04 9.35 2.29
C THR A 36 -5.46 7.88 2.24
N MET A 37 -4.60 7.04 1.66
CA MET A 37 -4.82 5.61 1.47
C MET A 37 -3.72 4.79 2.15
N PHE A 38 -4.11 3.64 2.69
CA PHE A 38 -3.26 2.59 3.21
C PHE A 38 -3.55 1.29 2.47
N ASN A 39 -2.56 0.43 2.33
CA ASN A 39 -2.68 -0.86 1.66
C ASN A 39 -1.93 -1.94 2.42
N CYS A 40 -2.47 -3.15 2.36
CA CYS A 40 -1.74 -4.38 2.63
C CYS A 40 -1.96 -5.32 1.45
N THR A 41 -0.87 -5.79 0.85
CA THR A 41 -0.89 -6.84 -0.18
C THR A 41 -0.19 -8.07 0.37
N TRP A 42 -0.71 -9.26 0.07
CA TRP A 42 -0.12 -10.52 0.51
C TRP A 42 -0.32 -11.65 -0.52
N ILE A 43 0.47 -12.71 -0.37
CA ILE A 43 0.34 -13.95 -1.12
C ILE A 43 -0.53 -14.92 -0.32
N ALA A 44 -1.68 -15.32 -0.86
CA ALA A 44 -2.68 -16.15 -0.17
C ALA A 44 -2.37 -17.65 -0.24
N GLU A 45 -1.68 -18.09 -1.30
CA GLU A 45 -1.47 -19.50 -1.62
C GLU A 45 -0.06 -19.75 -2.19
N GLY A 46 0.40 -21.01 -2.15
CA GLY A 46 1.70 -21.41 -2.68
C GLY A 46 2.86 -21.32 -1.69
N GLU A 47 4.09 -21.41 -2.21
CA GLU A 47 5.33 -21.45 -1.44
C GLU A 47 5.56 -20.16 -0.63
N ASP A 48 5.24 -19.01 -1.21
CA ASP A 48 5.38 -17.70 -0.58
C ASP A 48 4.15 -17.28 0.26
N ARG A 49 3.24 -18.22 0.56
CA ARG A 49 2.02 -17.92 1.32
C ARG A 49 2.34 -17.17 2.62
N GLY A 50 1.58 -16.11 2.85
CA GLY A 50 1.72 -15.26 4.03
C GLY A 50 2.73 -14.14 3.86
N ARG A 51 3.57 -14.13 2.82
CA ARG A 51 4.42 -12.97 2.53
C ARG A 51 3.56 -11.75 2.27
N PHE A 52 3.79 -10.66 3.00
CA PHE A 52 2.99 -9.43 2.91
C PHE A 52 3.82 -8.15 2.85
N PHE A 53 3.18 -7.08 2.37
CA PHE A 53 3.77 -5.77 2.18
C PHE A 53 2.73 -4.69 2.51
N LEU A 54 3.15 -3.67 3.26
CA LEU A 54 2.33 -2.52 3.62
C LEU A 54 2.68 -1.29 2.77
N GLY A 55 1.66 -0.59 2.28
CA GLY A 55 1.79 0.63 1.49
C GLY A 55 0.98 1.77 2.07
N ALA A 56 1.43 3.01 1.86
CA ALA A 56 0.64 4.19 2.17
C ALA A 56 0.95 5.34 1.22
N SER A 57 -0.08 6.00 0.70
CA SER A 57 0.08 7.17 -0.17
C SER A 57 1.01 8.22 0.45
N ILE A 58 1.93 8.80 -0.34
CA ILE A 58 2.83 9.87 0.15
C ILE A 58 2.05 11.15 0.48
N GLY A 59 0.87 11.30 -0.13
CA GLY A 59 -0.11 12.34 0.14
C GLY A 59 0.50 13.64 0.64
N ARG A 60 0.18 13.98 1.88
CA ARG A 60 0.48 15.28 2.47
C ARG A 60 1.81 15.36 3.20
N TYR A 61 2.65 14.30 3.16
CA TYR A 61 4.06 14.36 3.58
C TYR A 61 4.92 15.28 2.72
N LYS A 62 4.34 16.02 1.76
CA LYS A 62 4.98 17.12 1.02
C LYS A 62 5.58 18.21 1.93
N GLN A 63 5.23 18.23 3.22
CA GLN A 63 5.79 19.14 4.23
C GLN A 63 6.99 18.55 4.98
N ALA A 64 7.36 17.28 4.74
CA ALA A 64 8.59 16.69 5.23
C ALA A 64 9.80 17.23 4.46
N ASN A 65 11.00 16.82 4.87
CA ASN A 65 12.23 17.12 4.14
C ASN A 65 12.09 16.71 2.66
N ALA A 66 12.34 17.66 1.74
CA ALA A 66 12.19 17.47 0.31
C ALA A 66 13.13 16.38 -0.24
N SER A 67 14.36 16.27 0.26
CA SER A 67 15.30 15.23 -0.17
C SER A 67 14.82 13.84 0.26
N TRP A 68 14.36 13.70 1.52
CA TRP A 68 13.78 12.45 2.00
C TRP A 68 12.54 12.06 1.20
N THR A 69 11.65 13.02 0.94
CA THR A 69 10.44 12.81 0.14
C THR A 69 10.78 12.31 -1.26
N GLN A 70 11.81 12.89 -1.88
CA GLN A 70 12.29 12.46 -3.19
C GLN A 70 12.89 11.05 -3.14
N SER A 71 13.76 10.75 -2.17
CA SER A 71 14.34 9.40 -2.00
C SER A 71 13.26 8.33 -1.78
N VAL A 72 12.21 8.64 -1.03
CA VAL A 72 11.07 7.72 -0.83
C VAL A 72 10.31 7.48 -2.14
N LYS A 73 10.09 8.52 -2.95
CA LYS A 73 9.45 8.35 -4.27
C LYS A 73 10.31 7.49 -5.19
N GLU A 74 11.62 7.71 -5.19
CA GLU A 74 12.57 6.98 -6.04
C GLU A 74 12.64 5.51 -5.64
N ALA A 75 12.75 5.23 -4.35
CA ALA A 75 12.71 3.87 -3.82
C ALA A 75 11.39 3.13 -4.14
N ARG A 76 10.27 3.86 -4.23
CA ARG A 76 8.98 3.27 -4.66
C ARG A 76 8.98 2.98 -6.15
N PHE A 77 9.42 3.92 -6.96
CA PHE A 77 9.51 3.73 -8.40
C PHE A 77 10.46 2.59 -8.76
N SER A 78 11.59 2.45 -8.05
CA SER A 78 12.56 1.37 -8.30
C SER A 78 11.99 -0.04 -8.09
N LEU A 79 10.91 -0.20 -7.31
CA LEU A 79 10.23 -1.50 -7.17
C LEU A 79 9.62 -1.99 -8.49
N ILE A 80 9.21 -1.06 -9.36
CA ILE A 80 8.51 -1.35 -10.61
C ILE A 80 9.29 -0.94 -11.86
N ASN A 81 10.39 -0.18 -11.71
CA ASN A 81 11.20 0.31 -12.83
C ASN A 81 12.10 -0.80 -13.39
N ASP A 82 11.59 -1.56 -14.37
CA ASP A 82 12.32 -2.61 -15.08
C ASP A 82 12.35 -2.41 -16.60
N ALA A 83 12.83 -3.43 -17.31
CA ALA A 83 12.95 -3.42 -18.76
C ALA A 83 11.60 -3.18 -19.48
N ASP A 84 10.48 -3.66 -18.92
CA ASP A 84 9.16 -3.45 -19.53
C ASP A 84 8.72 -1.98 -19.36
N MET A 85 8.93 -1.39 -18.18
CA MET A 85 8.73 0.05 -17.99
C MET A 85 9.61 0.90 -18.92
N ALA A 86 10.88 0.52 -19.05
CA ALA A 86 11.84 1.22 -19.90
C ALA A 86 11.47 1.11 -21.39
N LEU A 87 11.02 -0.06 -21.86
CA LEU A 87 10.58 -0.29 -23.23
C LEU A 87 9.34 0.55 -23.58
N LYS A 88 8.45 0.77 -22.60
CA LYS A 88 7.29 1.68 -22.74
C LYS A 88 7.66 3.16 -22.69
N GLY A 89 8.94 3.49 -22.48
CA GLY A 89 9.43 4.86 -22.36
C GLY A 89 9.00 5.56 -21.07
N TYR A 90 8.49 4.82 -20.08
CA TYR A 90 8.02 5.42 -18.85
C TYR A 90 9.16 5.75 -17.90
N THR A 91 9.15 6.98 -17.41
CA THR A 91 10.03 7.44 -16.32
C THR A 91 9.19 7.77 -15.09
N MET A 92 9.83 8.17 -13.99
CA MET A 92 9.10 8.61 -12.80
C MET A 92 8.13 9.78 -13.10
N VAL A 93 8.56 10.73 -13.94
CA VAL A 93 7.83 11.97 -14.23
C VAL A 93 7.07 11.91 -15.56
N ASP A 94 7.51 11.05 -16.47
CA ASP A 94 6.86 10.81 -17.75
C ASP A 94 6.15 9.46 -17.74
N CYS A 95 4.86 9.51 -17.40
CA CYS A 95 4.00 8.34 -17.25
C CYS A 95 2.57 8.67 -17.69
N PRO A 96 1.67 7.69 -17.88
CA PRO A 96 0.32 7.95 -18.40
C PRO A 96 -0.50 8.98 -17.62
N ALA A 97 -0.21 9.16 -16.32
CA ALA A 97 -0.90 10.11 -15.45
C ALA A 97 -0.21 11.49 -15.36
N SER A 98 0.94 11.69 -16.04
CA SER A 98 1.71 12.93 -16.03
C SER A 98 0.90 14.13 -16.55
N VAL A 99 0.02 13.89 -17.54
CA VAL A 99 -0.93 14.89 -18.08
C VAL A 99 -1.90 15.46 -17.04
N LYS A 100 -2.11 14.74 -15.92
CA LYS A 100 -2.91 15.20 -14.77
C LYS A 100 -2.05 15.72 -13.62
N GLY A 101 -0.74 15.91 -13.84
CA GLY A 101 0.22 16.32 -12.80
C GLY A 101 0.51 15.23 -11.77
N ILE A 102 0.25 13.96 -12.11
CA ILE A 102 0.44 12.83 -11.21
C ILE A 102 1.65 12.01 -11.68
N TRP A 103 2.69 11.99 -10.85
CA TRP A 103 3.92 11.24 -11.11
C TRP A 103 3.95 9.93 -10.32
N PHE A 104 4.81 8.99 -10.74
CA PHE A 104 5.09 7.80 -9.95
C PHE A 104 5.75 8.16 -8.59
N GLY A 105 5.72 7.23 -7.64
CA GLY A 105 6.15 7.40 -6.26
C GLY A 105 5.12 8.04 -5.31
N ASN A 106 4.07 8.69 -5.83
CA ASN A 106 3.09 9.41 -5.01
C ASN A 106 2.04 8.51 -4.33
N CYS A 107 1.43 7.58 -5.07
CA CYS A 107 0.34 6.73 -4.58
C CYS A 107 0.85 5.33 -4.25
N ALA A 108 1.42 5.15 -3.05
CA ALA A 108 2.14 3.92 -2.70
C ALA A 108 1.23 2.68 -2.57
N GLU A 109 -0.09 2.82 -2.59
CA GLU A 109 -1.01 1.69 -2.44
C GLU A 109 -0.90 0.65 -3.57
N VAL A 110 -0.37 1.04 -4.74
CA VAL A 110 -0.25 0.14 -5.91
C VAL A 110 1.13 -0.51 -6.05
N TYR A 111 2.19 0.04 -5.44
CA TYR A 111 3.55 -0.48 -5.62
C TYR A 111 3.78 -1.83 -4.92
N PRO A 112 3.28 -2.07 -3.69
CA PRO A 112 3.32 -3.40 -3.07
C PRO A 112 2.66 -4.47 -3.95
N LEU A 113 1.52 -4.14 -4.55
CA LEU A 113 0.80 -5.02 -5.46
C LEU A 113 1.62 -5.33 -6.71
N LEU A 114 2.07 -4.29 -7.43
CA LEU A 114 2.87 -4.46 -8.65
C LEU A 114 4.17 -5.22 -8.37
N HIS A 115 4.82 -4.95 -7.24
CA HIS A 115 6.02 -5.64 -6.81
C HIS A 115 5.78 -7.14 -6.55
N MET A 116 4.65 -7.51 -5.95
CA MET A 116 4.29 -8.91 -5.69
C MET A 116 3.78 -9.66 -6.91
N LEU A 117 3.17 -8.97 -7.88
CA LEU A 117 2.76 -9.55 -9.15
C LEU A 117 3.95 -9.82 -10.07
N LYS A 118 5.01 -9.02 -9.94
CA LYS A 118 6.19 -9.13 -10.79
C LYS A 118 6.93 -10.44 -10.58
N GLY A 119 7.07 -11.21 -11.67
CA GLY A 119 7.73 -12.52 -11.64
C GLY A 119 6.94 -13.60 -10.92
N ASN A 120 5.70 -13.33 -10.52
CA ASN A 120 4.84 -14.29 -9.86
C ASN A 120 4.18 -15.19 -10.92
N THR A 121 4.39 -16.50 -10.80
CA THR A 121 3.83 -17.51 -11.71
C THR A 121 2.36 -17.79 -11.44
N ASN A 122 1.82 -17.35 -10.30
CA ASN A 122 0.43 -17.46 -9.91
C ASN A 122 -0.13 -16.10 -9.43
N PRO A 123 -0.42 -15.16 -10.36
CA PRO A 123 -0.94 -13.85 -9.99
C PRO A 123 -2.28 -13.90 -9.24
N GLY A 124 -3.10 -14.94 -9.48
CA GLY A 124 -4.36 -15.16 -8.75
C GLY A 124 -4.19 -15.46 -7.26
N ALA A 125 -2.96 -15.77 -6.81
CA ALA A 125 -2.64 -15.92 -5.40
C ALA A 125 -2.28 -14.59 -4.72
N VAL A 126 -2.21 -13.46 -5.43
CA VAL A 126 -1.88 -12.16 -4.85
C VAL A 126 -3.14 -11.39 -4.50
N TYR A 127 -3.33 -11.11 -3.23
CA TYR A 127 -4.50 -10.43 -2.68
C TYR A 127 -4.09 -9.09 -2.11
N GLY A 128 -5.04 -8.15 -2.03
CA GLY A 128 -4.78 -6.86 -1.41
C GLY A 128 -6.04 -6.22 -0.84
N ILE A 129 -5.83 -5.38 0.18
CA ILE A 129 -6.85 -4.50 0.74
C ILE A 129 -6.30 -3.08 0.71
N ALA A 130 -7.12 -2.13 0.25
CA ALA A 130 -6.83 -0.71 0.36
C ALA A 130 -7.90 -0.03 1.21
N VAL A 131 -7.47 0.75 2.21
CA VAL A 131 -8.37 1.41 3.16
C VAL A 131 -8.09 2.90 3.19
N HIS A 132 -9.16 3.70 3.10
CA HIS A 132 -9.08 5.13 3.25
C HIS A 132 -8.83 5.53 4.71
N ARG A 133 -8.08 6.61 4.95
CA ARG A 133 -7.74 7.10 6.30
C ARG A 133 -8.93 7.27 7.24
N LYS A 134 -10.10 7.61 6.71
CA LYS A 134 -11.34 7.74 7.50
C LYS A 134 -11.79 6.41 8.11
N GLY A 135 -11.51 5.28 7.45
CA GLY A 135 -11.79 3.95 7.98
C GLY A 135 -10.80 3.51 9.05
N VAL A 136 -9.51 3.83 8.88
CA VAL A 136 -8.45 3.42 9.81
C VAL A 136 -8.39 4.28 11.07
N LEU A 137 -8.60 5.59 10.93
CA LEU A 137 -8.42 6.57 12.01
C LEU A 137 -9.72 6.98 12.68
N HIS A 138 -10.81 6.24 12.45
CA HIS A 138 -12.08 6.55 13.08
C HIS A 138 -11.95 6.48 14.62
N SER A 139 -12.54 7.43 15.34
CA SER A 139 -12.52 7.46 16.81
C SER A 139 -13.20 6.23 17.42
N GLN A 140 -14.16 5.65 16.69
CA GLN A 140 -14.85 4.40 17.01
C GLN A 140 -14.32 3.22 16.20
N TYR A 141 -13.01 3.13 15.98
CA TYR A 141 -12.45 1.89 15.41
C TYR A 141 -12.68 0.77 16.43
N GLU A 142 -13.54 -0.18 16.09
CA GLU A 142 -13.77 -1.39 16.85
C GLU A 142 -12.91 -2.50 16.25
N ASP A 143 -12.05 -3.09 17.08
CA ASP A 143 -11.17 -4.20 16.76
C ASP A 143 -11.90 -5.56 16.70
N GLY A 144 -13.15 -5.60 17.19
CA GLY A 144 -14.00 -6.80 17.27
C GLY A 144 -14.68 -7.26 15.96
N VAL A 145 -14.07 -7.04 14.79
CA VAL A 145 -14.69 -7.41 13.48
C VAL A 145 -15.99 -6.63 13.18
N SER A 146 -16.16 -5.47 13.80
CA SER A 146 -17.32 -4.57 13.64
C SER A 146 -16.86 -3.12 13.44
N GLY A 147 -17.77 -2.25 12.96
CA GLY A 147 -17.51 -0.81 12.82
C GLY A 147 -17.19 -0.32 11.40
N TRP A 148 -16.83 0.96 11.30
CA TRP A 148 -16.75 1.69 10.02
C TRP A 148 -15.68 1.18 9.05
N VAL A 149 -14.56 0.63 9.56
CA VAL A 149 -13.50 0.11 8.70
C VAL A 149 -14.02 -1.04 7.85
N TRP A 150 -14.81 -1.95 8.44
CA TRP A 150 -15.38 -3.11 7.75
C TRP A 150 -16.41 -2.72 6.69
N LYS A 151 -17.17 -1.64 6.93
CA LYS A 151 -18.08 -1.07 5.94
C LYS A 151 -17.37 -0.38 4.77
N ALA A 152 -16.10 0.00 4.96
CA ALA A 152 -15.28 0.70 3.98
C ALA A 152 -14.28 -0.22 3.24
N VAL A 153 -14.31 -1.52 3.51
CA VAL A 153 -13.45 -2.50 2.83
C VAL A 153 -14.14 -2.97 1.56
N GLY A 154 -13.56 -2.64 0.41
CA GLY A 154 -13.74 -3.41 -0.83
C GLY A 154 -12.68 -4.49 -0.87
N VAL A 155 -13.04 -5.75 -0.57
CA VAL A 155 -12.16 -6.88 -0.91
C VAL A 155 -12.37 -7.16 -2.38
N THR A 156 -11.39 -6.83 -3.20
CA THR A 156 -11.40 -7.16 -4.62
C THR A 156 -10.35 -8.23 -4.84
N ALA A 157 -10.77 -9.43 -5.28
CA ALA A 157 -9.86 -10.35 -5.95
C ALA A 157 -9.52 -9.74 -7.31
N ILE A 158 -8.23 -9.68 -7.66
CA ILE A 158 -7.75 -9.13 -8.93
C ILE A 158 -7.54 -10.28 -9.90
#